data_AF-A0A954UNQ2-F1
#
_entry.id   AF-A0A954UNQ2-F1
#
_cell.length_a   1.000
_cell.length_b   1.000
_cell.length_c   1.000
_cell.angle_alpha   90.00
_cell.angle_beta   90.00
_cell.angle_gamma   90.00
#
_symmetry.space_group_name_H-M   'P 1'
#
loop_
_entity.id
_entity.type
_entity.pdbx_description
1 polymer ?
#
loop_
_entity_poly.entity_id
_entity_poly.type
_entity_poly.pdbx_seq_one_letter_code
_entity_poly.pdbx_strand_id
1 'polypeptide(L)'
;ALLEAPTVVGDFDGDGILDTNDIDLLTDAVHQPNAELRFDLNGDSAVTLADREVWVEGLRGTYFGDANLDGEFSSADFVAVFQIGEYEDAVDGNSTWADGDWNGDRDFTSGDFVLAFQAGGYELGPRQAVSMVPEPGSLFTAWLGLLSVTVFGTQRRNRR
;
A
#
# COMPACT_ATOMS: atom_id res chain seq x y z
N ALA A 1 5.22 26.81 -17.54
CA ALA A 1 4.51 26.08 -16.49
C ALA A 1 5.34 24.82 -16.24
N LEU A 2 6.04 24.76 -15.11
CA LEU A 2 6.65 23.50 -14.68
C LEU A 2 5.46 22.59 -14.34
N LEU A 3 5.37 21.44 -15.01
CA LEU A 3 4.41 20.41 -14.65
C LEU A 3 4.78 19.96 -13.24
N GLU A 4 3.94 20.25 -12.24
CA GLU A 4 4.01 19.52 -10.97
C GLU A 4 3.83 18.04 -11.31
N ALA A 5 4.83 17.23 -10.98
CA ALA A 5 4.69 15.78 -11.09
C ALA A 5 3.47 15.37 -10.26
N PRO A 6 2.65 14.41 -10.73
CA PRO A 6 1.53 13.91 -9.94
C PRO A 6 2.07 13.44 -8.60
N THR A 7 1.53 13.98 -7.50
CA THR A 7 1.87 13.54 -6.14
C THR A 7 1.42 12.10 -5.97
N VAL A 8 2.35 11.18 -5.76
CA VAL A 8 2.04 9.79 -5.43
C VAL A 8 1.59 9.76 -3.97
N VAL A 9 0.42 9.18 -3.68
CA VAL A 9 -0.06 9.07 -2.30
C VAL A 9 0.81 8.05 -1.57
N GLY A 10 1.30 8.41 -0.38
CA GLY A 10 2.21 7.57 0.41
C GLY A 10 3.69 7.75 0.07
N ASP A 11 4.03 8.55 -0.94
CA ASP A 11 5.40 8.99 -1.25
C ASP A 11 5.69 10.22 -0.38
N PHE A 12 6.43 9.99 0.71
CA PHE A 12 6.65 10.96 1.77
C PHE A 12 7.97 11.73 1.61
N ASP A 13 8.93 11.19 0.85
CA ASP A 13 10.18 11.86 0.52
C ASP A 13 10.16 12.61 -0.84
N GLY A 14 9.16 12.35 -1.67
CA GLY A 14 8.85 13.03 -2.92
C GLY A 14 9.67 12.56 -4.10
N ASP A 15 10.24 11.35 -4.06
CA ASP A 15 11.06 10.79 -5.14
C ASP A 15 10.23 10.12 -6.26
N GLY A 16 8.93 9.95 -6.04
CA GLY A 16 7.96 9.38 -6.99
C GLY A 16 7.87 7.85 -6.94
N ILE A 17 8.53 7.20 -5.98
CA ILE A 17 8.53 5.76 -5.75
C ILE A 17 7.86 5.49 -4.39
N LEU A 18 7.27 4.31 -4.23
CA LEU A 18 6.83 3.82 -2.92
C LEU A 18 7.82 2.74 -2.46
N ASP A 19 8.78 3.13 -1.64
CA ASP A 19 9.85 2.26 -1.18
C ASP A 19 10.00 2.24 0.35
N THR A 20 11.09 1.64 0.84
CA THR A 20 11.32 1.47 2.28
C THR A 20 11.46 2.81 3.00
N ASN A 21 11.98 3.85 2.33
CA ASN A 21 12.14 5.16 2.95
C ASN A 21 10.79 5.77 3.34
N ASP A 22 9.75 5.55 2.54
CA ASP A 22 8.41 6.06 2.83
C ASP A 22 7.78 5.39 4.04
N ILE A 23 7.82 4.05 4.10
CA ILE A 23 7.26 3.32 5.24
C ILE A 23 8.06 3.59 6.51
N ASP A 24 9.37 3.82 6.43
CA ASP A 24 10.20 4.25 7.55
C ASP A 24 9.83 5.67 8.03
N LEU A 25 9.62 6.61 7.09
CA LEU A 25 9.12 7.95 7.43
C LEU A 25 7.72 7.90 8.08
N LEU A 26 6.86 6.98 7.64
CA LEU A 26 5.57 6.74 8.26
C LEU A 26 5.72 6.12 9.67
N THR A 27 6.63 5.15 9.87
CA THR A 27 6.99 4.63 11.20
C THR A 27 7.37 5.77 12.13
N ASP A 28 8.22 6.67 11.64
CA ASP A 28 8.69 7.80 12.41
C ASP A 28 7.58 8.78 12.76
N ALA A 29 6.67 9.04 11.82
CA ALA A 29 5.52 9.91 12.04
C ALA A 29 4.56 9.33 13.10
N VAL A 30 4.27 8.03 13.08
CA VAL A 30 3.39 7.37 14.06
C VAL A 30 3.88 7.55 15.50
N HIS A 31 5.19 7.62 15.71
CA HIS A 31 5.78 7.83 17.03
C HIS A 31 5.86 9.31 17.47
N GLN A 32 5.45 10.25 16.62
CA GLN A 32 5.46 11.67 16.93
C GLN A 32 4.11 12.15 17.46
N PRO A 33 4.08 12.91 18.58
CA PRO A 33 2.82 13.36 19.18
C PRO A 33 2.05 14.39 18.33
N ASN A 34 2.71 15.01 17.34
CA ASN A 34 2.11 16.02 16.43
C ASN A 34 2.48 15.71 14.98
N ALA A 35 2.28 14.45 14.57
CA ALA A 35 2.51 14.04 13.20
C ALA A 35 1.71 14.90 12.21
N GLU A 36 2.31 15.19 11.05
CA GLU A 36 1.64 15.93 9.99
C GLU A 36 0.52 15.07 9.37
N LEU A 37 -0.64 15.66 9.11
CA LEU A 37 -1.79 14.95 8.52
C LEU A 37 -1.54 14.40 7.11
N ARG A 38 -0.38 14.69 6.49
CA ARG A 38 0.00 14.02 5.25
C ARG A 38 0.23 12.51 5.45
N PHE A 39 0.57 12.09 6.67
CA PHE A 39 0.76 10.69 7.05
C PHE A 39 -0.54 9.98 7.47
N ASP A 40 -1.66 10.70 7.59
CA ASP A 40 -3.00 10.13 7.84
C ASP A 40 -3.56 9.61 6.50
N LEU A 41 -3.42 8.31 6.28
CA LEU A 41 -3.79 7.61 5.06
C LEU A 41 -5.20 7.02 5.12
N ASN A 42 -5.71 6.76 6.32
CA ASN A 42 -7.06 6.21 6.51
C ASN A 42 -8.13 7.31 6.64
N GLY A 43 -7.73 8.58 6.83
CA GLY A 43 -8.60 9.76 6.89
C GLY A 43 -9.32 9.95 8.22
N ASP A 44 -8.83 9.34 9.31
CA ASP A 44 -9.46 9.42 10.64
C ASP A 44 -8.96 10.59 11.52
N SER A 45 -8.10 11.44 10.95
CA SER A 45 -7.45 12.57 11.63
C SER A 45 -6.45 12.19 12.73
N ALA A 46 -5.98 10.94 12.74
CA ALA A 46 -4.87 10.49 13.55
C ALA A 46 -3.81 9.79 12.66
N VAL A 47 -2.54 9.85 13.08
CA VAL A 47 -1.45 9.11 12.42
C VAL A 47 -1.08 7.96 13.35
N THR A 48 -1.42 6.74 12.96
CA THR A 48 -1.33 5.53 13.78
C THR A 48 -0.83 4.34 12.98
N LEU A 49 -0.66 3.18 13.63
CA LEU A 49 -0.35 1.93 12.94
C LEU A 49 -1.41 1.53 11.89
N ALA A 50 -2.65 2.04 11.99
CA ALA A 50 -3.68 1.80 10.97
C ALA A 50 -3.31 2.44 9.61
N ASP A 51 -2.54 3.53 9.61
CA ASP A 51 -2.06 4.15 8.37
C ASP A 51 -0.99 3.30 7.71
N ARG A 52 -0.16 2.60 8.49
CA ARG A 52 0.82 1.63 7.95
C ARG A 52 0.13 0.50 7.21
N GLU A 53 -1.00 -0.01 7.73
CA GLU A 53 -1.79 -1.04 7.04
C GLU A 53 -2.28 -0.53 5.67
N VAL A 54 -2.77 0.71 5.62
CA VAL A 54 -3.17 1.36 4.35
C VAL A 54 -1.98 1.49 3.40
N TRP A 55 -0.81 1.89 3.90
CA TRP A 55 0.39 2.02 3.07
C TRP A 55 0.84 0.67 2.50
N VAL A 56 1.03 -0.35 3.35
CA VAL A 56 1.56 -1.66 2.96
C VAL A 56 0.60 -2.40 2.03
N GLU A 57 -0.66 -2.52 2.41
CA GLU A 57 -1.61 -3.38 1.68
C GLU A 57 -2.39 -2.62 0.60
N GLY A 58 -2.69 -1.34 0.83
CA GLY A 58 -3.52 -0.52 -0.05
C GLY A 58 -2.72 0.20 -1.12
N LEU A 59 -1.68 0.93 -0.73
CA LEU A 59 -0.89 1.77 -1.63
C LEU A 59 0.22 0.99 -2.31
N ARG A 60 1.10 0.38 -1.52
CA ARG A 60 2.22 -0.41 -2.02
C ARG A 60 1.78 -1.76 -2.59
N GLY A 61 0.66 -2.28 -2.08
CA GLY A 61 0.08 -3.54 -2.52
C GLY A 61 0.98 -4.73 -2.26
N THR A 62 1.68 -4.74 -1.12
CA THR A 62 2.55 -5.85 -0.71
C THR A 62 2.06 -6.50 0.60
N TYR A 63 2.88 -7.33 1.22
CA TYR A 63 2.65 -8.07 2.45
C TYR A 63 3.49 -7.50 3.60
N PHE A 64 2.97 -7.57 4.82
CA PHE A 64 3.83 -7.55 5.99
C PHE A 64 4.77 -8.76 5.94
N GLY A 65 6.07 -8.52 6.08
CA GLY A 65 7.10 -9.55 5.90
C GLY A 65 7.92 -9.43 4.61
N ASP A 66 7.45 -8.71 3.60
CA ASP A 66 8.21 -8.43 2.37
C ASP A 66 9.22 -7.31 2.65
N ALA A 67 10.43 -7.68 3.04
CA ALA A 67 11.45 -6.76 3.54
C ALA A 67 12.09 -5.94 2.41
N ASN A 68 12.11 -6.47 1.18
CA ASN A 68 12.72 -5.81 0.03
C ASN A 68 11.68 -5.12 -0.88
N LEU A 69 10.40 -5.21 -0.54
CA LEU A 69 9.24 -4.71 -1.28
C LEU A 69 9.14 -5.29 -2.70
N ASP A 70 9.56 -6.53 -2.95
CA ASP A 70 9.46 -7.14 -4.28
C ASP A 70 8.04 -7.66 -4.62
N GLY A 71 7.12 -7.53 -3.67
CA GLY A 71 5.72 -7.91 -3.76
C GLY A 71 5.43 -9.29 -3.17
N GLU A 72 6.44 -10.02 -2.70
CA GLU A 72 6.32 -11.37 -2.15
C GLU A 72 6.87 -11.43 -0.73
N PHE A 73 6.14 -12.06 0.19
CA PHE A 73 6.70 -12.43 1.49
C PHE A 73 7.19 -13.88 1.44
N SER A 74 8.51 -14.07 1.46
CA SER A 74 9.15 -15.36 1.25
C SER A 74 10.28 -15.66 2.24
N SER A 75 10.85 -16.85 2.12
CA SER A 75 12.09 -17.20 2.82
C SER A 75 13.28 -16.30 2.44
N ALA A 76 13.28 -15.62 1.28
CA ALA A 76 14.35 -14.70 0.89
C ALA A 76 14.38 -13.46 1.79
N ASP A 77 13.22 -12.95 2.20
CA ASP A 77 13.08 -11.82 3.13
C ASP A 77 13.68 -12.16 4.49
N PHE A 78 13.35 -13.35 5.01
CA PHE A 78 13.96 -13.84 6.26
C PHE A 78 15.48 -13.93 6.16
N VAL A 79 16.01 -14.47 5.06
CA VAL A 79 17.46 -14.53 4.87
C VAL A 79 18.09 -13.13 4.84
N ALA A 80 17.43 -12.14 4.23
CA ALA A 80 17.90 -10.77 4.20
C ALA A 80 17.92 -10.15 5.60
N VAL A 81 16.80 -10.14 6.33
CA VAL A 81 16.71 -9.50 7.66
C VAL A 81 17.61 -10.19 8.70
N PHE A 82 17.74 -11.52 8.67
CA PHE A 82 18.64 -12.22 9.59
C PHE A 82 20.13 -12.00 9.30
N GLN A 83 20.51 -11.60 8.08
CA GLN A 83 21.89 -11.24 7.77
C GLN A 83 22.30 -9.89 8.38
N ILE A 84 21.32 -9.02 8.65
CA ILE A 84 21.53 -7.70 9.24
C ILE A 84 21.86 -7.85 10.74
N GLY A 85 21.18 -8.78 11.40
CA GLY A 85 21.56 -9.25 12.74
C GLY A 85 20.90 -8.51 13.90
N GLU A 86 19.77 -7.86 13.67
CA GLU A 86 19.03 -7.09 14.68
C GLU A 86 17.94 -7.89 15.41
N TYR A 87 17.69 -9.13 14.98
CA TYR A 87 16.68 -9.99 15.61
C TYR A 87 16.98 -10.23 17.10
N GLU A 88 16.12 -9.70 17.97
CA GLU A 88 16.21 -9.83 19.43
C GLU A 88 17.62 -9.44 19.95
N ASP A 89 18.23 -8.40 19.38
CA ASP A 89 19.61 -7.97 19.70
C ASP A 89 19.74 -7.13 20.99
N ALA A 90 18.60 -6.70 21.53
CA ALA A 90 18.45 -5.81 22.69
C ALA A 90 19.01 -4.38 22.49
N VAL A 91 18.99 -3.87 21.27
CA VAL A 91 19.30 -2.49 20.92
C VAL A 91 18.01 -1.77 20.54
N ASP A 92 17.42 -1.04 21.47
CA ASP A 92 16.15 -0.35 21.23
C ASP A 92 16.22 0.64 20.05
N GLY A 93 15.29 0.51 19.10
CA GLY A 93 15.00 1.47 18.04
C GLY A 93 16.01 1.49 16.89
N ASN A 94 16.70 0.38 16.61
CA ASN A 94 17.67 0.30 15.52
C ASN A 94 17.13 -0.30 14.21
N SER A 95 15.90 -0.82 14.18
CA SER A 95 15.38 -1.50 13.00
C SER A 95 14.48 -0.62 12.13
N THR A 96 14.71 -0.69 10.82
CA THR A 96 13.81 -0.18 9.77
C THR A 96 12.93 -1.30 9.20
N TRP A 97 12.03 -0.96 8.27
CA TRP A 97 11.25 -1.97 7.54
C TRP A 97 12.14 -3.05 6.89
N ALA A 98 13.22 -2.63 6.25
CA ALA A 98 14.16 -3.51 5.56
C ALA A 98 15.00 -4.36 6.52
N ASP A 99 15.12 -3.93 7.79
CA ASP A 99 15.82 -4.64 8.84
C ASP A 99 14.93 -5.63 9.61
N GLY A 100 13.60 -5.50 9.47
CA GLY A 100 12.61 -6.43 10.01
C GLY A 100 11.53 -5.81 10.90
N ASP A 101 11.51 -4.48 11.07
CA ASP A 101 10.45 -3.75 11.82
C ASP A 101 9.14 -3.67 11.01
N TRP A 102 8.48 -4.82 10.87
CA TRP A 102 7.23 -4.93 10.14
C TRP A 102 6.06 -4.43 10.97
N ASN A 103 6.14 -4.53 12.29
CA ASN A 103 5.10 -4.08 13.19
C ASN A 103 5.12 -2.58 13.48
N GLY A 104 6.25 -1.93 13.20
CA GLY A 104 6.41 -0.48 13.31
C GLY A 104 6.65 -0.03 14.75
N ASP A 105 7.31 -0.83 15.58
CA ASP A 105 7.75 -0.46 16.93
C ASP A 105 9.25 -0.10 16.99
N ARG A 106 9.94 -0.16 15.83
CA ARG A 106 11.37 0.14 15.60
C ARG A 106 12.34 -0.93 16.09
N ASP A 107 11.86 -2.12 16.43
CA ASP A 107 12.70 -3.24 16.86
C ASP A 107 12.37 -4.49 16.03
N PHE A 108 13.38 -5.21 15.55
CA PHE A 108 13.14 -6.51 14.92
C PHE A 108 13.03 -7.63 15.96
N THR A 109 11.79 -8.03 16.27
CA THR A 109 11.51 -9.03 17.30
C THR A 109 10.57 -10.13 16.83
N SER A 110 10.28 -11.07 17.71
CA SER A 110 9.19 -12.03 17.48
C SER A 110 7.81 -11.38 17.28
N GLY A 111 7.60 -10.12 17.70
CA GLY A 111 6.38 -9.36 17.43
C GLY A 111 6.11 -9.16 15.94
N ASP A 112 7.15 -8.90 15.16
CA ASP A 112 7.09 -8.71 13.70
C ASP A 112 6.67 -9.99 12.99
N PHE A 113 7.16 -11.13 13.45
CA PHE A 113 6.73 -12.43 12.94
C PHE A 113 5.26 -12.69 13.23
N VAL A 114 4.81 -12.38 14.44
CA VAL A 114 3.40 -12.54 14.79
C VAL A 114 2.53 -11.70 13.88
N LEU A 115 2.88 -10.44 13.63
CA LEU A 115 2.14 -9.58 12.71
C LEU A 115 2.16 -10.13 11.28
N ALA A 116 3.34 -10.40 10.72
CA ALA A 116 3.49 -10.84 9.33
C ALA A 116 2.76 -12.17 9.06
N PHE A 117 2.84 -13.13 9.99
CA PHE A 117 2.12 -14.40 9.85
C PHE A 117 0.61 -14.26 10.10
N GLN A 118 0.17 -13.32 10.94
CA GLN A 118 -1.26 -13.03 11.12
C GLN A 118 -1.88 -12.33 9.92
N ALA A 119 -1.15 -11.39 9.30
CA ALA A 119 -1.54 -10.77 8.03
C ALA A 119 -1.64 -11.81 6.91
N GLY A 120 -0.78 -12.84 6.96
CA GLY A 120 -0.73 -13.90 5.98
C GLY A 120 -0.07 -13.43 4.68
N GLY A 121 0.32 -14.37 3.82
CA GLY A 121 1.06 -14.02 2.60
C GLY A 121 2.32 -14.84 2.36
N TYR A 122 2.85 -15.45 3.43
CA TYR A 122 4.06 -16.23 3.36
C TYR A 122 3.99 -17.32 2.29
N GLU A 123 4.89 -17.25 1.31
CA GLU A 123 5.02 -18.21 0.20
C GLU A 123 3.73 -18.33 -0.66
N LEU A 124 2.93 -17.26 -0.74
CA LEU A 124 1.78 -17.18 -1.66
C LEU A 124 2.14 -16.65 -3.06
N GLY A 125 3.38 -16.19 -3.25
CA GLY A 125 3.83 -15.53 -4.46
C GLY A 125 3.58 -14.01 -4.47
N PRO A 126 4.02 -13.30 -5.52
CA PRO A 126 3.92 -11.84 -5.57
C PRO A 126 2.47 -11.33 -5.66
N ARG A 127 2.12 -10.33 -4.86
CA ARG A 127 0.91 -9.50 -5.07
C ARG A 127 1.09 -8.74 -6.38
N GLN A 128 0.12 -8.87 -7.29
CA GLN A 128 0.08 -8.03 -8.48
C GLN A 128 -0.20 -6.60 -8.00
N ALA A 129 0.73 -5.67 -8.27
CA ALA A 129 0.47 -4.25 -8.07
C ALA A 129 -0.86 -3.89 -8.73
N VAL A 130 -1.82 -3.42 -7.94
CA VAL A 130 -3.16 -3.10 -8.44
C VAL A 130 -3.05 -1.84 -9.28
N SER A 131 -2.69 -1.97 -10.55
CA SER A 131 -2.79 -0.87 -11.50
C SER A 131 -4.28 -0.53 -11.60
N MET A 132 -4.69 0.62 -11.06
CA MET A 132 -6.01 1.20 -11.34
C MET A 132 -6.06 1.51 -12.85
N VAL A 133 -6.33 0.51 -13.67
CA VAL A 133 -6.60 0.68 -15.09
C VAL A 133 -8.04 1.18 -15.18
N PRO A 134 -8.30 2.40 -15.71
CA PRO A 134 -9.66 2.80 -16.02
C PRO A 134 -10.19 1.82 -17.06
N GLU A 135 -11.18 1.00 -16.70
CA GLU A 135 -11.68 0.00 -17.64
C GLU A 135 -12.22 0.70 -18.90
N PRO A 136 -11.66 0.44 -20.10
CA PRO A 136 -12.14 1.04 -21.34
C PRO A 136 -13.58 0.60 -21.71
N GLY A 137 -14.16 -0.35 -20.96
CA GLY A 137 -15.49 -0.91 -21.20
C GLY A 137 -16.68 -0.08 -20.70
N SER A 138 -16.51 0.78 -19.69
CA SER A 138 -17.65 1.54 -19.11
C SER A 138 -18.22 2.60 -20.07
N LEU A 139 -17.40 3.16 -20.95
CA LEU A 139 -17.89 4.05 -22.01
C LEU A 139 -18.67 3.26 -23.07
N PHE A 140 -18.20 2.06 -23.43
CA PHE A 140 -18.82 1.27 -24.51
C PHE A 140 -20.23 0.79 -24.14
N THR A 141 -20.45 0.39 -22.88
CA THR A 141 -21.78 0.00 -22.37
C THR A 141 -22.72 1.19 -22.19
N ALA A 142 -22.21 2.36 -21.79
CA ALA A 142 -22.99 3.59 -21.74
C ALA A 142 -23.47 4.05 -23.14
N TRP A 143 -22.62 3.92 -24.17
CA TRP A 143 -22.98 4.24 -25.55
C TRP A 143 -24.00 3.26 -26.16
N LEU A 144 -23.90 1.96 -25.86
CA LEU A 144 -24.88 0.96 -26.32
C LEU A 144 -26.26 1.12 -25.64
N GLY A 145 -26.30 1.58 -24.39
CA GLY A 145 -27.53 1.91 -23.68
C GLY A 145 -28.29 3.11 -24.28
N LEU A 146 -27.57 4.14 -24.76
CA LEU A 146 -28.19 5.33 -25.36
C LEU A 146 -28.79 5.07 -26.75
N LEU A 147 -28.19 4.16 -27.55
CA LEU A 147 -28.70 3.78 -28.87
C LEU A 147 -29.98 2.94 -28.79
N SER A 148 -30.12 2.09 -27.77
CA SER A 148 -31.30 1.23 -27.61
C SER A 148 -32.54 2.03 -27.18
N VAL A 149 -32.40 3.13 -26.42
CA VAL A 149 -33.55 3.98 -26.03
C VAL A 149 -34.18 4.72 -27.23
N THR A 150 -33.39 5.12 -28.24
CA THR A 150 -33.91 5.87 -29.40
C THR A 150 -34.63 4.98 -30.41
N VAL A 151 -34.18 3.74 -30.61
CA VAL A 151 -34.79 2.77 -31.53
C VAL A 151 -36.12 2.24 -30.99
N PHE A 152 -36.23 1.97 -29.69
CA PHE A 152 -37.49 1.53 -29.09
C PHE A 152 -38.50 2.67 -28.87
N GLY A 153 -38.04 3.91 -28.66
CA GLY A 153 -38.90 5.09 -28.53
C GLY A 153 -39.63 5.46 -29.82
N THR A 154 -39.00 5.23 -30.99
CA THR A 154 -39.57 5.57 -32.30
C THR A 154 -40.58 4.55 -32.82
N GLN A 155 -40.40 3.25 -32.50
CA GLN A 155 -41.34 2.20 -32.93
C GLN A 155 -42.70 2.23 -32.20
N ARG A 156 -42.76 2.76 -30.98
CA ARG A 156 -44.00 2.84 -30.19
C ARG A 156 -44.97 3.92 -30.67
N ARG A 157 -44.49 4.88 -31.47
CA ARG A 157 -45.28 6.02 -31.99
C ARG A 157 -45.95 5.72 -33.34
N ASN A 158 -45.50 4.70 -34.07
CA ASN A 158 -46.00 4.34 -35.41
C ASN A 158 -47.00 3.17 -35.43
N ARG A 159 -47.49 2.70 -34.27
CA ARG A 159 -48.50 1.62 -34.17
C ARG A 159 -49.85 2.09 -33.61
N ARG A 160 -50.30 3.30 -33.97
CA ARG A 160 -51.69 3.75 -33.75
C ARG A 160 -52.38 3.94 -35.07
#